data_AF-A0AAE0CHH5-F1
#
_entry.id   AF-A0AAE0CHH5-F1
#
_cell.length_a   1.000
_cell.length_b   1.000
_cell.length_c   1.000
_cell.angle_alpha   90.00
_cell.angle_beta   90.00
_cell.angle_gamma   90.00
#
_symmetry.space_group_name_H-M   'P 1'
#
loop_
_entity.id
_entity.type
_entity.pdbx_description
1 polymer ?
#
loop_
_entity_poly.entity_id
_entity_poly.type
_entity_poly.pdbx_seq_one_letter_code
_entity_poly.pdbx_strand_id
1 'polypeptide(L)'
;MRNRLRDSLKTAEGDWYEGKLTRHNHFVALGHIDDALNRVPAEFANEDRCRFMASCFGHFLMMHREMKFSGGIIHRLLLRELHHNGPTDKMQFMLGNQSVRFSNVEFCLITGLRFGVVPDMTKYEAVENGIHQRYFPGADEVSLEEIRGVVTVTEFGKAYDAIKLCLIYMLNWILMGVDERFKIPVWQF
;
A
#
# COMPACT_ATOMS: atom_id res chain seq x y z
N MET A 1 -6.41 -34.13 16.73
CA MET A 1 -6.72 -32.81 16.12
C MET A 1 -5.56 -32.24 15.31
N ARG A 2 -4.30 -32.36 15.78
CA ARG A 2 -3.08 -31.87 15.07
C ARG A 2 -2.92 -32.34 13.61
N ASN A 3 -3.14 -33.62 13.34
CA ASN A 3 -2.92 -34.18 11.99
C ASN A 3 -3.96 -33.65 10.99
N ARG A 4 -5.24 -33.58 11.38
CA ARG A 4 -6.33 -33.12 10.50
C ARG A 4 -6.15 -31.72 9.92
N LEU A 5 -5.53 -30.79 10.67
CA LEU A 5 -5.33 -29.43 10.17
C LEU A 5 -4.11 -29.34 9.25
N ARG A 6 -3.06 -30.15 9.45
CA ARG A 6 -1.89 -30.21 8.55
C ARG A 6 -2.27 -30.76 7.18
N ASP A 7 -3.17 -31.73 7.15
CA ASP A 7 -3.73 -32.29 5.92
C ASP A 7 -4.62 -31.28 5.18
N SER A 8 -4.98 -30.16 5.82
CA SER A 8 -5.76 -29.07 5.22
C SER A 8 -4.90 -27.93 4.67
N LEU A 9 -3.56 -28.04 4.62
CA LEU A 9 -2.72 -27.00 4.01
C LEU A 9 -2.95 -26.93 2.49
N LYS A 10 -2.95 -25.71 1.92
CA LYS A 10 -2.99 -25.50 0.46
C LYS A 10 -1.76 -26.06 -0.26
N THR A 11 -0.61 -26.01 0.40
CA THR A 11 0.64 -26.58 -0.09
C THR A 11 1.12 -27.59 0.94
N ALA A 12 1.10 -28.87 0.57
CA ALA A 12 1.54 -29.93 1.47
C ALA A 12 3.04 -29.76 1.79
N GLU A 13 3.46 -30.14 2.99
CA GLU A 13 4.86 -29.98 3.43
C GLU A 13 5.86 -30.74 2.53
N GLY A 14 5.41 -31.83 1.88
CA GLY A 14 6.22 -32.57 0.91
C GLY A 14 6.47 -31.84 -0.41
N ASP A 15 5.68 -30.82 -0.72
CA ASP A 15 5.78 -30.03 -1.95
C ASP A 15 6.63 -28.76 -1.78
N TRP A 16 7.19 -28.56 -0.59
CA TRP A 16 8.03 -27.41 -0.28
C TRP A 16 9.38 -27.54 -0.96
N TYR A 17 9.88 -26.44 -1.53
CA TYR A 17 11.20 -26.38 -2.15
C TYR A 17 12.00 -25.20 -1.61
N GLU A 18 13.33 -25.31 -1.61
CA GLU A 18 14.19 -24.22 -1.20
C GLU A 18 14.21 -23.12 -2.28
N GLY A 19 13.75 -21.93 -1.90
CA GLY A 19 13.77 -20.75 -2.75
C GLY A 19 14.52 -19.59 -2.09
N LYS A 20 15.34 -18.88 -2.85
CA LYS A 20 15.93 -17.61 -2.41
C LYS A 20 14.89 -16.51 -2.56
N LEU A 21 14.37 -16.01 -1.45
CA LEU A 21 13.47 -14.85 -1.44
C LEU A 21 14.29 -13.56 -1.65
N THR A 22 14.08 -12.89 -2.77
CA THR A 22 14.63 -11.56 -3.03
C THR A 22 13.88 -10.52 -2.20
N ARG A 23 14.65 -9.68 -1.48
CA ARG A 23 14.16 -8.69 -0.51
C ARG A 23 13.71 -7.42 -1.22
N HIS A 24 12.59 -7.45 -1.93
CA HIS A 24 11.98 -6.22 -2.42
C HIS A 24 10.76 -5.91 -1.57
N ASN A 25 10.86 -4.80 -0.85
CA ASN A 25 9.83 -4.30 0.02
C ASN A 25 9.70 -2.81 -0.21
N HIS A 26 8.50 -2.38 -0.53
CA HIS A 26 8.20 -0.97 -0.79
C HIS A 26 7.97 -0.16 0.50
N PHE A 27 7.93 -0.77 1.70
CA PHE A 27 7.81 0.00 2.96
C PHE A 27 9.00 0.94 3.21
N VAL A 28 10.17 0.72 2.60
CA VAL A 28 11.28 1.69 2.66
C VAL A 28 10.87 3.04 2.03
N ALA A 29 9.96 3.01 1.06
CA ALA A 29 9.43 4.21 0.41
C ALA A 29 8.53 5.06 1.33
N LEU A 30 8.16 4.57 2.52
CA LEU A 30 7.49 5.41 3.52
C LEU A 30 8.41 6.55 4.00
N GLY A 31 9.73 6.38 3.93
CA GLY A 31 10.67 7.47 4.18
C GLY A 31 10.54 8.60 3.16
N HIS A 32 10.24 8.29 1.89
CA HIS A 32 10.01 9.31 0.86
C HIS A 32 8.81 10.20 1.21
N ILE A 33 7.77 9.61 1.80
CA ILE A 33 6.57 10.33 2.23
C ILE A 33 6.89 11.23 3.42
N ASP A 34 7.59 10.71 4.44
CA ASP A 34 7.98 11.52 5.61
C ASP A 34 8.83 12.73 5.17
N ASP A 35 9.81 12.49 4.27
CA ASP A 35 10.63 13.56 3.71
C ASP A 35 9.82 14.56 2.89
N ALA A 36 8.89 14.10 2.04
CA ALA A 36 8.04 14.96 1.23
C ALA A 36 7.18 15.89 2.10
N LEU A 37 6.61 15.36 3.18
CA LEU A 37 5.82 16.13 4.15
C LEU A 37 6.69 17.12 4.92
N ASN A 38 7.97 16.83 5.15
CA ASN A 38 8.92 17.73 5.80
C ASN A 38 9.44 18.85 4.86
N ARG A 39 9.31 18.70 3.53
CA ARG A 39 9.66 19.72 2.52
C ARG A 39 8.52 20.70 2.24
N VAL A 40 7.35 20.50 2.84
CA VAL A 40 6.22 21.44 2.72
C VAL A 40 6.59 22.78 3.40
N PRO A 41 6.22 23.93 2.81
CA PRO A 41 6.44 25.24 3.41
C PRO A 41 5.98 25.30 4.86
N ALA A 42 6.72 26.03 5.70
CA ALA A 42 6.48 26.09 7.14
C ALA A 42 5.05 26.55 7.49
N GLU A 43 4.44 27.39 6.64
CA GLU A 43 3.05 27.82 6.82
C GLU A 43 2.02 26.67 6.74
N PHE A 44 2.32 25.59 6.01
CA PHE A 44 1.42 24.45 5.81
C PHE A 44 1.88 23.18 6.51
N ALA A 45 3.15 23.09 6.90
CA ALA A 45 3.79 21.87 7.41
C ALA A 45 3.00 21.19 8.55
N ASN A 46 2.50 21.97 9.52
CA ASN A 46 1.71 21.42 10.63
C ASN A 46 0.36 20.88 10.16
N GLU A 47 -0.37 21.63 9.33
CA GLU A 47 -1.69 21.21 8.86
C GLU A 47 -1.58 20.00 7.93
N ASP A 48 -0.64 20.02 6.98
CA ASP A 48 -0.48 18.96 6.00
C ASP A 48 -0.07 17.65 6.66
N ARG A 49 0.87 17.71 7.61
CA ARG A 49 1.26 16.55 8.41
C ARG A 49 0.10 16.04 9.25
N CYS A 50 -0.64 16.91 9.95
CA CYS A 50 -1.81 16.50 10.72
C CYS A 50 -2.88 15.83 9.84
N ARG A 51 -3.12 16.35 8.63
CA ARG A 51 -4.08 15.76 7.69
C ARG A 51 -3.62 14.44 7.11
N PHE A 52 -2.35 14.30 6.76
CA PHE A 52 -1.81 13.01 6.32
C PHE A 52 -1.93 11.97 7.44
N MET A 53 -1.57 12.34 8.68
CA MET A 53 -1.69 11.48 9.85
C MET A 53 -3.15 11.12 10.19
N ALA A 54 -4.10 12.01 9.90
CA ALA A 54 -5.53 11.74 10.05
C ALA A 54 -6.13 10.91 8.90
N SER A 55 -5.39 10.70 7.81
CA SER A 55 -5.84 9.84 6.71
C SER A 55 -5.86 8.36 7.13
N CYS A 56 -6.49 7.51 6.31
CA CYS A 56 -6.45 6.06 6.50
C CYS A 56 -5.01 5.50 6.49
N PHE A 57 -4.02 6.24 5.99
CA PHE A 57 -2.64 5.77 5.91
C PHE A 57 -1.69 6.32 6.97
N GLY A 58 -2.14 7.25 7.83
CA GLY A 58 -1.27 7.89 8.82
C GLY A 58 -0.56 6.90 9.76
N HIS A 59 -1.26 5.82 10.12
CA HIS A 59 -0.72 4.77 10.98
C HIS A 59 0.48 4.03 10.36
N PHE A 60 0.56 3.89 9.04
CA PHE A 60 1.75 3.31 8.38
C PHE A 60 2.98 4.20 8.54
N LEU A 61 2.82 5.52 8.52
CA LEU A 61 3.90 6.45 8.79
C LEU A 61 4.37 6.35 10.26
N MET A 62 3.53 5.92 11.19
CA MET A 62 3.99 5.61 12.55
C MET A 62 4.77 4.30 12.60
N MET A 63 4.31 3.29 11.87
CA MET A 63 4.91 1.95 11.90
C MET A 63 6.26 1.87 11.16
N HIS A 64 6.50 2.66 10.11
CA HIS A 64 7.67 2.48 9.24
C HIS A 64 9.02 2.60 9.95
N ARG A 65 9.10 3.37 11.05
CA ARG A 65 10.34 3.57 11.80
C ARG A 65 10.76 2.33 12.59
N GLU A 66 9.80 1.47 12.93
CA GLU A 66 10.02 0.30 13.79
C GLU A 66 9.78 -1.03 13.06
N MET A 67 9.03 -1.00 11.96
CA MET A 67 8.62 -2.18 11.22
C MET A 67 9.74 -2.69 10.31
N LYS A 68 10.26 -3.88 10.62
CA LYS A 68 11.17 -4.61 9.74
C LYS A 68 10.40 -5.62 8.91
N PHE A 69 10.44 -5.48 7.60
CA PHE A 69 9.86 -6.49 6.71
C PHE A 69 10.77 -7.71 6.59
N SER A 70 10.17 -8.88 6.69
CA SER A 70 10.85 -10.15 6.44
C SER A 70 10.05 -10.97 5.45
N GLY A 71 10.51 -10.99 4.18
CA GLY A 71 9.92 -11.84 3.15
C GLY A 71 9.94 -13.33 3.53
N GLY A 72 10.93 -13.76 4.33
CA GLY A 72 10.98 -15.12 4.87
C GLY A 72 9.84 -15.43 5.84
N ILE A 73 9.43 -14.47 6.68
CA ILE A 73 8.27 -14.63 7.57
C ILE A 73 6.99 -14.71 6.74
N ILE A 74 6.80 -13.79 5.78
CA ILE A 74 5.61 -13.77 4.91
C ILE A 74 5.52 -15.06 4.10
N HIS A 75 6.61 -15.50 3.48
CA HIS A 75 6.63 -16.76 2.72
C HIS A 75 6.27 -17.97 3.60
N ARG A 76 6.88 -18.08 4.80
CA ARG A 76 6.54 -19.16 5.74
C ARG A 76 5.11 -19.08 6.23
N LEU A 77 4.54 -17.88 6.38
CA LEU A 77 3.13 -17.68 6.69
C LEU A 77 2.24 -18.18 5.55
N LEU A 78 2.56 -17.85 4.29
CA LEU A 78 1.81 -18.28 3.11
C LEU A 78 1.85 -19.82 2.92
N LEU A 79 2.98 -20.47 3.21
CA LEU A 79 3.07 -21.95 3.23
C LEU A 79 2.18 -22.60 4.30
N ARG A 80 1.67 -21.82 5.26
CA ARG A 80 0.72 -22.27 6.28
C ARG A 80 -0.73 -21.94 5.95
N GLU A 81 -1.00 -21.47 4.73
CA GLU A 81 -2.37 -21.20 4.30
C GLU A 81 -3.19 -22.50 4.23
N LEU A 82 -4.40 -22.47 4.76
CA LEU A 82 -5.33 -23.57 4.80
C LEU A 82 -6.25 -23.55 3.57
N HIS A 83 -6.58 -24.73 3.06
CA HIS A 83 -7.68 -24.90 2.12
C HIS A 83 -8.97 -24.41 2.78
N HIS A 84 -9.68 -23.57 2.05
CA HIS A 84 -10.96 -23.04 2.48
C HIS A 84 -11.98 -23.25 1.36
N ASN A 85 -13.01 -24.04 1.64
CA ASN A 85 -14.07 -24.39 0.69
C ASN A 85 -15.30 -23.44 0.79
N GLY A 86 -15.17 -22.30 1.47
CA GLY A 86 -16.25 -21.32 1.61
C GLY A 86 -15.99 -20.04 0.81
N PRO A 87 -16.62 -18.90 1.17
CA PRO A 87 -16.51 -17.67 0.39
C PRO A 87 -15.05 -17.19 0.29
N THR A 88 -14.71 -16.62 -0.86
CA THR A 88 -13.35 -16.22 -1.29
C THR A 88 -12.82 -14.97 -0.57
N ASP A 89 -13.58 -14.41 0.37
CA ASP A 89 -13.31 -13.15 1.07
C ASP A 89 -12.46 -13.31 2.35
N LYS A 90 -11.88 -14.50 2.57
CA LYS A 90 -11.04 -14.78 3.72
C LYS A 90 -9.92 -15.76 3.42
N MET A 91 -8.79 -15.49 4.05
CA MET A 91 -7.64 -16.37 4.15
C MET A 91 -7.57 -16.95 5.56
N GLN A 92 -7.12 -18.20 5.67
CA GLN A 92 -6.88 -18.84 6.96
C GLN A 92 -5.48 -19.41 6.98
N PHE A 93 -4.76 -19.17 8.08
CA PHE A 93 -3.39 -19.60 8.26
C PHE A 93 -3.26 -20.44 9.52
N MET A 94 -2.43 -21.47 9.46
CA MET A 94 -2.06 -22.26 10.62
C MET A 94 -0.86 -21.64 11.33
N LEU A 95 -1.08 -21.08 12.52
CA LEU A 95 -0.04 -20.53 13.37
C LEU A 95 0.05 -21.36 14.66
N GLY A 96 1.16 -22.08 14.81
CA GLY A 96 1.33 -23.04 15.90
C GLY A 96 0.27 -24.15 15.84
N ASN A 97 -0.60 -24.21 16.85
CA ASN A 97 -1.73 -25.14 16.89
C ASN A 97 -3.09 -24.44 16.65
N GLN A 98 -3.09 -23.17 16.21
CA GLN A 98 -4.30 -22.37 16.02
C GLN A 98 -4.50 -22.01 14.54
N SER A 99 -5.76 -21.94 14.13
CA SER A 99 -6.17 -21.35 12.85
C SER A 99 -6.46 -19.87 13.07
N VAL A 100 -5.78 -19.01 12.32
CA VAL A 100 -5.97 -17.55 12.35
C VAL A 100 -6.58 -17.11 11.04
N ARG A 101 -7.61 -16.28 11.10
CA ARG A 101 -8.33 -15.77 9.93
C ARG A 101 -7.88 -14.35 9.61
N PHE A 102 -7.72 -14.07 8.32
CA PHE A 102 -7.61 -12.73 7.76
C PHE A 102 -8.68 -12.56 6.68
N SER A 103 -9.72 -11.79 6.97
CA SER A 103 -10.83 -11.49 6.06
C SER A 103 -10.90 -10.00 5.75
N ASN A 104 -11.88 -9.65 4.92
CA ASN A 104 -12.20 -8.25 4.63
C ASN A 104 -12.41 -7.40 5.89
N VAL A 105 -12.93 -7.97 6.98
CA VAL A 105 -13.12 -7.24 8.24
C VAL A 105 -11.77 -6.86 8.85
N GLU A 106 -10.85 -7.81 8.97
CA GLU A 106 -9.52 -7.54 9.51
C GLU A 106 -8.73 -6.58 8.59
N PHE A 107 -8.87 -6.71 7.26
CA PHE A 107 -8.29 -5.77 6.31
C PHE A 107 -8.82 -4.35 6.49
N CYS A 108 -10.13 -4.15 6.59
CA CYS A 108 -10.73 -2.83 6.85
C CYS A 108 -10.25 -2.23 8.17
N LEU A 109 -10.18 -3.05 9.22
CA LEU A 109 -9.75 -2.60 10.54
C LEU A 109 -8.30 -2.13 10.53
N ILE A 110 -7.41 -2.86 9.85
CA ILE A 110 -5.98 -2.53 9.78
C ILE A 110 -5.75 -1.34 8.86
N THR A 111 -6.31 -1.36 7.66
CA THR A 111 -6.02 -0.33 6.64
C THR A 111 -6.86 0.95 6.80
N GLY A 112 -7.97 0.89 7.53
CA GLY A 112 -8.97 1.96 7.56
C GLY A 112 -9.74 2.12 6.24
N LEU A 113 -9.45 1.31 5.21
CA LEU A 113 -10.15 1.31 3.94
C LEU A 113 -11.47 0.57 4.06
N ARG A 114 -12.45 0.91 3.21
CA ARG A 114 -13.76 0.24 3.16
C ARG A 114 -13.85 -0.64 1.92
N PHE A 115 -14.33 -1.87 2.07
CA PHE A 115 -14.82 -2.63 0.92
C PHE A 115 -16.17 -2.06 0.46
N GLY A 116 -16.38 -1.99 -0.84
CA GLY A 116 -17.60 -1.45 -1.41
C GLY A 116 -17.52 -1.28 -2.91
N VAL A 117 -18.56 -0.69 -3.48
CA VAL A 117 -18.59 -0.32 -4.90
C VAL A 117 -17.58 0.80 -5.12
N VAL A 118 -16.61 0.55 -6.00
CA VAL A 118 -15.71 1.61 -6.49
C VAL A 118 -16.58 2.65 -7.20
N PRO A 119 -16.51 3.93 -6.81
CA PRO A 119 -17.30 4.96 -7.47
C PRO A 119 -16.98 4.99 -8.97
N ASP A 120 -17.97 5.38 -9.78
CA ASP A 120 -17.78 5.52 -11.22
C ASP A 120 -16.76 6.64 -11.52
N MET A 121 -15.52 6.22 -11.80
CA MET A 121 -14.40 7.13 -12.08
C MET A 121 -14.40 7.64 -13.53
N THR A 122 -15.34 7.20 -14.38
CA THR A 122 -15.41 7.65 -15.79
C THR A 122 -15.86 9.11 -15.94
N LYS A 123 -16.39 9.71 -14.88
CA LYS A 123 -16.84 11.12 -14.82
C LYS A 123 -15.80 12.07 -14.26
N TYR A 124 -14.52 11.68 -14.26
CA TYR A 124 -13.46 12.56 -13.79
C TYR A 124 -13.37 13.79 -14.71
N GLU A 125 -13.65 14.96 -14.14
CA GLU A 125 -13.39 16.23 -14.78
C GLU A 125 -12.05 16.76 -14.27
N ALA A 126 -11.07 16.85 -15.17
CA ALA A 126 -9.77 17.41 -14.86
C ALA A 126 -9.94 18.84 -14.33
N VAL A 127 -9.54 19.05 -13.07
CA VAL A 127 -9.56 20.38 -12.48
C VAL A 127 -8.50 21.24 -13.15
N GLU A 128 -8.88 22.42 -13.65
CA GLU A 128 -7.95 23.38 -14.21
C GLU A 128 -6.88 23.75 -13.18
N ASN A 129 -5.63 23.81 -13.63
CA ASN A 129 -4.46 23.97 -12.77
C ASN A 129 -4.44 22.88 -11.67
N GLY A 130 -4.94 21.67 -11.92
CA GLY A 130 -4.94 20.55 -10.99
C GLY A 130 -3.54 20.00 -10.72
N ILE A 131 -3.43 19.03 -9.81
CA ILE A 131 -2.14 18.45 -9.41
C ILE A 131 -1.44 17.81 -10.61
N HIS A 132 -2.19 17.12 -11.49
CA HIS A 132 -1.65 16.54 -12.71
C HIS A 132 -1.04 17.62 -13.63
N GLN A 133 -1.72 18.75 -13.85
CA GLN A 133 -1.19 19.84 -14.68
C GLN A 133 0.01 20.54 -14.05
N ARG A 134 0.05 20.68 -12.72
CA ARG A 134 1.16 21.36 -12.03
C ARG A 134 2.44 20.55 -12.01
N TYR A 135 2.35 19.24 -11.83
CA TYR A 135 3.51 18.36 -11.65
C TYR A 135 3.82 17.48 -12.86
N PHE A 136 2.85 17.26 -13.74
CA PHE A 136 2.95 16.40 -14.93
C PHE A 136 2.25 17.04 -16.15
N PRO A 137 2.68 18.25 -16.58
CA PRO A 137 2.00 18.99 -17.63
C PRO A 137 1.99 18.21 -18.95
N GLY A 138 0.79 18.06 -19.53
CA GLY A 138 0.59 17.39 -20.83
C GLY A 138 0.65 15.87 -20.81
N ALA A 139 0.71 15.23 -19.63
CA ALA A 139 0.68 13.78 -19.51
C ALA A 139 -0.77 13.26 -19.38
N ASP A 140 -1.13 12.24 -20.17
CA ASP A 140 -2.39 11.49 -20.03
C ASP A 140 -2.28 10.35 -19.00
N GLU A 141 -1.06 9.87 -18.78
CA GLU A 141 -0.71 8.87 -17.77
C GLU A 141 0.69 9.17 -17.20
N VAL A 142 0.89 8.85 -15.92
CA VAL A 142 2.12 9.13 -15.19
C VAL A 142 2.65 7.84 -14.57
N SER A 143 3.92 7.51 -14.77
CA SER A 143 4.51 6.33 -14.14
C SER A 143 4.77 6.54 -12.65
N LEU A 144 4.84 5.43 -11.91
CA LEU A 144 5.27 5.46 -10.52
C LEU A 144 6.69 5.97 -10.33
N GLU A 145 7.56 5.76 -11.30
CA GLU A 145 8.89 6.37 -11.32
C GLU A 145 8.83 7.91 -11.36
N GLU A 146 7.97 8.47 -12.23
CA GLU A 146 7.76 9.91 -12.35
C GLU A 146 7.16 10.49 -11.05
N ILE A 147 6.16 9.82 -10.46
CA ILE A 147 5.59 10.23 -9.16
C ILE A 147 6.64 10.17 -8.06
N ARG A 148 7.43 9.09 -8.00
CA ARG A 148 8.53 8.94 -7.03
C ARG A 148 9.52 10.10 -7.18
N GLY A 149 9.86 10.46 -8.42
CA GLY A 149 10.71 11.62 -8.72
C GLY A 149 10.17 12.88 -8.05
N VAL A 150 8.91 13.24 -8.30
CA VAL A 150 8.28 14.42 -7.70
C VAL A 150 8.23 14.35 -6.17
N VAL A 151 7.77 13.24 -5.59
CA VAL A 151 7.69 13.06 -4.13
C VAL A 151 9.05 13.21 -3.46
N THR A 152 10.14 12.76 -4.10
CA THR A 152 11.47 12.75 -3.48
C THR A 152 12.25 14.06 -3.64
N VAL A 153 12.00 14.85 -4.69
CA VAL A 153 12.85 16.02 -5.01
C VAL A 153 12.12 17.36 -4.99
N THR A 154 10.80 17.38 -4.98
CA THR A 154 10.03 18.63 -5.14
C THR A 154 9.75 19.31 -3.81
N GLU A 155 9.88 20.63 -3.80
CA GLU A 155 9.33 21.52 -2.76
C GLU A 155 7.90 21.92 -3.15
N PHE A 156 6.92 21.62 -2.29
CA PHE A 156 5.50 21.77 -2.63
C PHE A 156 5.02 23.20 -2.32
N GLY A 157 4.88 24.04 -3.35
CA GLY A 157 4.45 25.44 -3.17
C GLY A 157 2.96 25.67 -2.88
N LYS A 158 2.13 24.62 -2.82
CA LYS A 158 0.70 24.71 -2.51
C LYS A 158 0.32 23.74 -1.40
N ALA A 159 -0.56 24.19 -0.51
CA ALA A 159 -1.14 23.35 0.54
C ALA A 159 -1.80 22.09 -0.05
N TYR A 160 -1.64 20.96 0.65
CA TYR A 160 -2.20 19.65 0.32
C TYR A 160 -1.62 18.95 -0.92
N ASP A 161 -0.78 19.59 -1.73
CA ASP A 161 -0.22 18.95 -2.94
C ASP A 161 0.69 17.78 -2.57
N ALA A 162 1.54 17.98 -1.57
CA ALA A 162 2.37 16.93 -1.00
C ALA A 162 1.52 15.76 -0.51
N ILE A 163 0.44 16.04 0.22
CA ILE A 163 -0.46 15.00 0.74
C ILE A 163 -1.06 14.19 -0.39
N LYS A 164 -1.66 14.83 -1.40
CA LYS A 164 -2.33 14.14 -2.51
C LYS A 164 -1.37 13.23 -3.26
N LEU A 165 -0.18 13.74 -3.60
CA LEU A 165 0.84 12.93 -4.28
C LEU A 165 1.36 11.80 -3.40
N CYS A 166 1.55 12.04 -2.10
CA CYS A 166 1.94 10.98 -1.16
C CYS A 166 0.86 9.90 -1.04
N LEU A 167 -0.43 10.25 -1.06
CA LEU A 167 -1.53 9.28 -1.04
C LEU A 167 -1.55 8.43 -2.31
N ILE A 168 -1.40 9.05 -3.49
CA ILE A 168 -1.35 8.34 -4.79
C ILE A 168 -0.13 7.42 -4.84
N TYR A 169 1.04 7.93 -4.43
CA TYR A 169 2.28 7.17 -4.37
C TYR A 169 2.16 5.99 -3.41
N MET A 170 1.61 6.22 -2.21
CA MET A 170 1.43 5.17 -1.20
C MET A 170 0.49 4.06 -1.66
N LEU A 171 -0.67 4.43 -2.22
CA LEU A 171 -1.66 3.47 -2.70
C LEU A 171 -1.06 2.58 -3.78
N ASN A 172 -0.48 3.17 -4.82
CA ASN A 172 -0.01 2.43 -5.97
C ASN A 172 1.33 1.72 -5.72
N TRP A 173 2.34 2.42 -5.20
CA TRP A 173 3.66 1.84 -4.98
C TRP A 173 3.69 0.88 -3.79
N ILE A 174 3.19 1.31 -2.62
CA ILE A 174 3.41 0.60 -1.37
C ILE A 174 2.35 -0.47 -1.13
N LEU A 175 1.08 -0.12 -1.29
CA LEU A 175 -0.03 -1.03 -0.97
C LEU A 175 -0.34 -2.00 -2.11
N MET A 176 -0.41 -1.51 -3.35
CA MET A 176 -0.68 -2.36 -4.52
C MET A 176 0.58 -3.10 -5.00
N GLY A 177 1.77 -2.62 -4.65
CA GLY A 177 3.03 -3.27 -5.00
C GLY A 177 3.29 -3.37 -6.50
N VAL A 178 2.70 -2.47 -7.30
CA VAL A 178 2.86 -2.48 -8.76
C VAL A 178 4.27 -2.02 -9.18
N ASP A 179 4.67 -2.42 -10.38
CA ASP A 179 5.98 -2.11 -10.97
C ASP A 179 6.18 -0.59 -11.20
N GLU A 180 7.42 -0.10 -11.21
CA GLU A 180 7.69 1.36 -11.30
C GLU A 180 7.29 1.96 -12.64
N ARG A 181 7.19 1.11 -13.66
CA ARG A 181 6.75 1.46 -15.01
C ARG A 181 5.24 1.45 -15.13
N PHE A 182 4.52 1.00 -14.10
CA PHE A 182 3.06 1.04 -14.08
C PHE A 182 2.58 2.49 -14.27
N LYS A 183 1.71 2.66 -15.26
CA LYS A 183 1.17 3.96 -15.65
C LYS A 183 -0.14 4.21 -14.92
N ILE A 184 -0.15 5.28 -14.13
CA ILE A 184 -1.31 5.75 -13.39
C ILE A 184 -2.04 6.77 -14.26
N PRO A 185 -3.32 6.53 -14.58
CA PRO A 185 -4.08 7.45 -15.40
C PRO A 185 -4.44 8.73 -14.63
N VAL A 186 -4.59 9.84 -15.36
CA VAL A 186 -4.82 11.19 -14.78
C VAL A 186 -6.04 11.26 -13.86
N TRP A 187 -7.07 10.42 -14.05
CA TRP A 187 -8.25 10.41 -13.19
C TRP A 187 -7.98 10.02 -11.72
N GLN A 188 -6.78 9.52 -11.39
CA GLN A 188 -6.34 9.30 -10.01
C GLN A 188 -5.77 10.54 -9.31
N PHE A 189 -5.57 11.66 -10.01
CA PHE A 189 -4.96 12.90 -9.50
C PHE A 189 -5.99 13.96 -9.10
#